data_AF-A0A392PHP5-F1
#
_entry.id   AF-A0A392PHP5-F1
#
_cell.length_a   1.000
_cell.length_b   1.000
_cell.length_c   1.000
_cell.angle_alpha   90.00
_cell.angle_beta   90.00
_cell.angle_gamma   90.00
#
_symmetry.space_group_name_H-M   'P 1'
#
loop_
_entity.id
_entity.type
_entity.pdbx_description
1 polymer ?
#
loop_
_entity_poly.entity_id
_entity_poly.type
_entity_poly.pdbx_seq_one_letter_code
_entity_poly.pdbx_strand_id
1 'polypeptide(L)'
;SILNDEFLASKDYVPTRRDWLSAYWSGFKSPEQLSRIRNTGVKPDILKNVGKAITVLPENFNPHKAVKRIYEQRAQMIETGEDIDWGFAEALAFATLIVEGNHVRLSGQDVERGTFSHRHAVVHDQTTWDKYCPLDHVTMNQNEEMFTVSNSV
;
A
#
# COMPACT_ATOMS: atom_id res chain seq x y z
N SER A 1 46.72 21.57 -0.69
CA SER A 1 45.60 21.46 -1.64
C SER A 1 44.68 20.43 -1.04
N ILE A 2 43.38 20.72 -0.95
CA ILE A 2 42.43 19.88 -0.21
C ILE A 2 42.50 18.40 -0.65
N LEU A 3 42.79 18.15 -1.93
CA LEU A 3 42.98 16.82 -2.50
C LEU A 3 44.20 16.07 -1.95
N ASN A 4 45.29 16.78 -1.63
CA ASN A 4 46.50 16.17 -1.11
C ASN A 4 46.37 15.82 0.38
N ASP A 5 45.60 16.62 1.11
CA ASP A 5 45.34 16.42 2.54
C ASP A 5 44.38 15.22 2.73
N GLU A 6 43.33 15.13 1.91
CA GLU A 6 42.44 13.96 1.84
C GLU A 6 43.16 12.69 1.37
N PHE A 7 44.11 12.80 0.43
CA PHE A 7 44.92 11.66 -0.01
C PHE A 7 45.78 11.07 1.12
N LEU A 8 46.36 11.93 1.97
CA LEU A 8 47.12 11.48 3.14
C LEU A 8 46.20 10.85 4.20
N ALA A 9 45.03 11.45 4.45
CA ALA A 9 44.03 10.94 5.39
C ALA A 9 43.41 9.59 4.95
N SER A 10 43.34 9.32 3.65
CA SER A 10 42.76 8.09 3.10
C SER A 10 43.49 6.81 3.52
N LYS A 11 44.77 6.91 3.88
CA LYS A 11 45.62 5.75 4.21
C LYS A 11 45.20 5.04 5.50
N ASP A 12 44.65 5.80 6.44
CA ASP A 12 44.20 5.31 7.75
C ASP A 12 42.66 5.32 7.86
N TYR A 13 41.96 5.62 6.76
CA TYR A 13 40.51 5.71 6.75
C TYR A 13 39.87 4.32 6.80
N VAL A 14 39.15 4.06 7.89
CA VAL A 14 38.28 2.88 8.02
C VAL A 14 36.84 3.34 7.78
N PRO A 15 36.16 2.90 6.69
CA PRO A 15 34.80 3.28 6.43
C PRO A 15 33.88 2.88 7.58
N THR A 16 33.06 3.81 8.07
CA THR A 16 32.05 3.47 9.07
C THR A 16 30.75 3.08 8.38
N ARG A 17 29.97 2.18 8.99
CA ARG A 17 28.66 1.78 8.45
C ARG A 17 27.68 2.95 8.30
N ARG A 18 27.90 4.07 9.00
CA ARG A 18 27.08 5.29 8.87
C ARG A 18 27.28 6.02 7.55
N ASP A 19 28.40 5.78 6.87
CA ASP A 19 28.74 6.45 5.59
C ASP A 19 28.02 5.80 4.39
N TRP A 20 27.42 4.63 4.58
CA TRP A 20 26.62 3.95 3.56
C TRP A 20 25.13 4.28 3.72
N LEU A 21 24.43 4.41 2.58
CA LEU A 21 22.97 4.59 2.48
C LEU A 21 22.14 3.56 3.28
N SER A 22 22.74 2.43 3.67
CA SER A 22 22.12 1.39 4.49
C SER A 22 21.93 1.76 5.97
N ALA A 23 22.52 2.87 6.45
CA ALA A 23 22.44 3.30 7.84
C ALA A 23 21.00 3.56 8.34
N TYR A 24 20.06 3.87 7.46
CA TYR A 24 18.65 4.14 7.79
C TYR A 24 17.77 2.89 7.88
N TRP A 25 18.27 1.72 7.49
CA TRP A 25 17.47 0.49 7.39
C TRP A 25 17.73 -0.44 8.58
N SER A 26 17.54 0.09 9.79
CA SER A 26 17.74 -0.67 11.03
C SER A 26 16.77 -1.86 11.12
N GLY A 27 17.30 -3.07 11.32
CA GLY A 27 16.50 -4.30 11.44
C GLY A 27 16.31 -5.09 10.15
N PHE A 28 16.73 -4.54 9.00
CA PHE A 28 16.82 -5.30 7.76
C PHE A 28 18.06 -6.19 7.75
N LYS A 29 17.89 -7.40 7.20
CA LYS A 29 18.95 -8.39 7.08
C LYS A 29 19.85 -8.10 5.87
N SER A 30 21.13 -8.44 5.95
CA SER A 30 22.01 -8.40 4.79
C SER A 30 21.61 -9.46 3.76
N PRO A 31 21.98 -9.31 2.47
CA PRO A 31 21.71 -10.32 1.44
C PRO A 31 22.26 -11.72 1.76
N GLU A 32 23.28 -11.80 2.61
CA GLU A 32 23.92 -13.04 3.06
C GLU A 32 23.14 -13.74 4.19
N GLN A 33 22.20 -13.04 4.82
CA GLN A 33 21.42 -13.54 5.95
C GLN A 33 20.09 -14.11 5.49
N LEU A 34 19.88 -15.41 5.68
CA LEU A 34 18.59 -16.05 5.41
C LEU A 34 17.48 -15.48 6.31
N SER A 35 16.36 -15.09 5.69
CA SER A 35 15.15 -14.73 6.42
C SER A 35 14.42 -15.97 6.94
N ARG A 36 13.72 -15.84 8.06
CA ARG A 36 12.80 -16.88 8.53
C ARG A 36 11.43 -16.60 7.93
N ILE A 37 10.68 -17.65 7.59
CA ILE A 37 9.28 -17.51 7.20
C ILE A 37 8.53 -16.86 8.37
N ARG A 38 7.90 -15.71 8.11
CA ARG A 38 7.09 -15.01 9.10
C ARG A 38 5.63 -15.39 8.90
N ASN A 39 4.88 -15.46 10.00
CA ASN A 39 3.44 -15.58 9.91
C ASN A 39 2.87 -14.23 9.47
N THR A 40 2.26 -14.20 8.29
CA THR A 40 1.58 -13.02 7.72
C THR A 40 0.07 -13.08 7.93
N GLY A 41 -0.42 -14.08 8.67
CA GLY A 41 -1.83 -14.22 8.99
C GLY A 41 -2.32 -13.09 9.89
N VAL A 42 -3.44 -12.49 9.51
CA VAL A 42 -4.12 -11.42 10.25
C VAL A 42 -5.38 -11.99 10.90
N LYS A 43 -5.77 -11.45 12.07
CA LYS A 43 -6.99 -11.87 12.76
C LYS A 43 -8.22 -11.59 11.87
N PRO A 44 -9.21 -12.50 11.80
CA PRO A 44 -10.42 -12.29 11.01
C PRO A 44 -11.18 -11.01 11.35
N ASP A 45 -11.18 -10.60 12.62
CA ASP A 45 -11.86 -9.37 13.05
C ASP A 45 -11.23 -8.10 12.45
N ILE A 46 -9.88 -8.08 12.34
CA ILE A 46 -9.17 -6.97 11.70
C ILE A 46 -9.52 -6.95 10.21
N LEU A 47 -9.50 -8.10 9.55
CA LEU A 47 -9.88 -8.23 8.13
C LEU A 47 -11.31 -7.74 7.88
N LYS A 48 -12.25 -8.10 8.76
CA LYS A 48 -13.64 -7.63 8.67
C LYS A 48 -13.76 -6.12 8.84
N ASN A 49 -13.03 -5.53 9.78
CA ASN A 49 -13.05 -4.09 10.01
C ASN A 49 -12.49 -3.32 8.82
N VAL A 50 -11.30 -3.71 8.33
CA VAL A 50 -10.67 -3.03 7.19
C VAL A 50 -11.44 -3.29 5.90
N GLY A 51 -11.97 -4.50 5.70
CA GLY A 51 -12.78 -4.87 4.55
C GLY A 51 -14.07 -4.07 4.46
N LYS A 52 -14.72 -3.77 5.59
CA LYS A 52 -15.85 -2.84 5.65
C LYS A 52 -15.42 -1.41 5.29
N ALA A 53 -14.31 -0.92 5.83
CA ALA A 53 -13.82 0.43 5.53
C ALA A 53 -13.54 0.63 4.03
N ILE A 54 -12.87 -0.33 3.38
CA ILE A 54 -12.49 -0.22 1.96
C ILE A 54 -13.63 -0.50 0.97
N THR A 55 -14.78 -0.98 1.45
CA THR A 55 -15.97 -1.25 0.61
C THR A 55 -17.05 -0.17 0.76
N VAL A 56 -16.90 0.76 1.71
CA VAL A 56 -17.82 1.88 1.90
C VAL A 56 -17.42 3.05 1.01
N LEU A 57 -18.36 3.50 0.19
CA LEU A 57 -18.26 4.74 -0.60
C LEU A 57 -19.09 5.84 0.08
N PRO A 58 -18.73 7.13 -0.06
CA PRO A 58 -19.51 8.23 0.51
C PRO A 58 -20.94 8.27 -0.05
N GLU A 59 -21.92 8.68 0.76
CA GLU A 59 -23.35 8.69 0.36
C GLU A 59 -23.63 9.58 -0.87
N ASN A 60 -22.88 10.67 -1.02
CA ASN A 60 -23.01 11.62 -2.14
C ASN A 60 -22.13 11.25 -3.35
N PHE A 61 -21.49 10.08 -3.35
CA PHE A 61 -20.61 9.65 -4.42
C PHE A 61 -21.38 8.79 -5.44
N ASN A 62 -21.28 9.13 -6.72
CA ASN A 62 -22.01 8.49 -7.81
C ASN A 62 -21.07 7.66 -8.72
N PRO A 63 -20.68 6.44 -8.31
CA PRO A 63 -19.81 5.58 -9.11
C PRO A 63 -20.56 5.00 -10.33
N HIS A 64 -19.81 4.60 -11.35
CA HIS A 64 -20.37 3.83 -12.46
C HIS A 64 -21.05 2.54 -11.96
N LYS A 65 -22.20 2.17 -12.55
CA LYS A 65 -23.03 1.04 -12.10
C LYS A 65 -22.26 -0.29 -11.96
N ALA A 66 -21.33 -0.55 -12.87
CA ALA A 66 -20.49 -1.74 -12.82
C ALA A 66 -19.53 -1.74 -11.62
N VAL A 67 -18.97 -0.58 -11.27
CA VAL A 67 -18.08 -0.44 -10.10
C VAL A 67 -18.87 -0.56 -8.81
N LYS A 68 -20.06 0.05 -8.74
CA LYS A 68 -20.97 -0.11 -7.60
C LYS A 68 -21.26 -1.58 -7.30
N ARG A 69 -21.58 -2.36 -8.34
CA ARG A 69 -21.82 -3.80 -8.21
C ARG A 69 -20.61 -4.56 -7.67
N ILE A 70 -19.39 -4.20 -8.10
CA ILE A 70 -18.15 -4.81 -7.59
C ILE A 70 -17.98 -4.51 -6.10
N TYR A 71 -18.23 -3.26 -5.68
CA TYR A 71 -18.14 -2.89 -4.26
C TYR A 71 -19.19 -3.59 -3.39
N GLU A 72 -20.44 -3.71 -3.87
CA GLU A 72 -21.49 -4.47 -3.20
C GLU A 72 -21.12 -5.96 -3.07
N GLN A 73 -20.54 -6.56 -4.11
CA GLN A 73 -20.05 -7.94 -4.07
C GLN A 73 -18.94 -8.12 -3.04
N ARG A 74 -17.98 -7.19 -2.98
CA ARG A 74 -16.89 -7.21 -1.98
C ARG A 74 -17.40 -7.03 -0.56
N ALA A 75 -18.41 -6.17 -0.36
CA ALA A 75 -19.08 -6.01 0.93
C ALA A 75 -19.73 -7.32 1.39
N GLN A 76 -20.37 -8.05 0.48
CA GLN A 76 -20.92 -9.38 0.78
C GLN A 76 -19.81 -10.40 1.09
N MET A 77 -18.74 -10.43 0.30
CA MET A 77 -17.60 -11.36 0.49
C MET A 77 -16.94 -11.20 1.87
N ILE A 78 -16.82 -9.97 2.39
CA ILE A 78 -16.23 -9.78 3.72
C ILE A 78 -17.19 -10.15 4.85
N GLU A 79 -18.49 -9.99 4.62
CA GLU A 79 -19.51 -10.34 5.60
C GLU A 79 -19.66 -11.87 5.73
N THR A 80 -19.70 -12.58 4.61
CA THR A 80 -19.75 -14.06 4.58
C THR A 80 -18.39 -14.70 4.86
N GLY A 81 -17.30 -14.07 4.41
CA GLY A 81 -15.95 -14.65 4.45
C GLY A 81 -15.70 -15.69 3.36
N GLU A 82 -16.58 -15.79 2.36
CA GLU A 82 -16.53 -16.79 1.28
C GLU A 82 -16.26 -16.12 -0.08
N ASP A 83 -15.68 -16.89 -1.02
CA ASP A 83 -15.43 -16.48 -2.41
C ASP A 83 -14.70 -15.13 -2.59
N ILE A 84 -13.73 -14.84 -1.71
CA ILE A 84 -12.89 -13.64 -1.81
C ILE A 84 -12.09 -13.67 -3.11
N ASP A 85 -12.38 -12.70 -3.99
CA ASP A 85 -11.65 -12.55 -5.25
C ASP A 85 -10.23 -11.98 -5.06
N TRP A 86 -9.42 -12.07 -6.10
CA TRP A 86 -8.02 -11.63 -6.06
C TRP A 86 -7.86 -10.13 -5.80
N GLY A 87 -8.68 -9.30 -6.45
CA GLY A 87 -8.60 -7.85 -6.31
C GLY A 87 -8.99 -7.39 -4.91
N PHE A 88 -9.92 -8.10 -4.27
CA PHE A 88 -10.33 -7.84 -2.90
C PHE A 88 -9.31 -8.36 -1.89
N ALA A 89 -8.76 -9.56 -2.10
CA ALA A 89 -7.66 -10.06 -1.27
C ALA A 89 -6.42 -9.13 -1.31
N GLU A 90 -6.08 -8.61 -2.49
CA GLU A 90 -5.03 -7.60 -2.67
C GLU A 90 -5.33 -6.33 -1.85
N ALA A 91 -6.55 -5.81 -1.93
CA ALA A 91 -6.96 -4.62 -1.17
C ALA A 91 -6.92 -4.85 0.34
N LEU A 92 -7.32 -6.03 0.84
CA LEU A 92 -7.22 -6.41 2.24
C LEU A 92 -5.76 -6.46 2.71
N ALA A 93 -4.85 -7.00 1.89
CA ALA A 93 -3.43 -7.01 2.20
C ALA A 93 -2.85 -5.59 2.31
N PHE A 94 -3.20 -4.68 1.41
CA PHE A 94 -2.77 -3.29 1.50
C PHE A 94 -3.36 -2.60 2.74
N ALA A 95 -4.65 -2.78 3.00
CA ALA A 95 -5.31 -2.18 4.15
C ALA A 95 -4.70 -2.63 5.48
N THR A 96 -4.34 -3.91 5.60
CA THR A 96 -3.68 -4.43 6.82
C THR A 96 -2.27 -3.89 7.00
N LEU A 97 -1.49 -3.77 5.91
CA LEU A 97 -0.17 -3.13 5.96
C LEU A 97 -0.25 -1.66 6.40
N ILE A 98 -1.24 -0.91 5.90
CA ILE A 98 -1.50 0.48 6.28
C ILE A 98 -1.81 0.59 7.78
N VAL A 99 -2.66 -0.31 8.30
CA VAL A 99 -3.01 -0.37 9.73
C VAL A 99 -1.79 -0.68 10.61
N GLU A 100 -0.85 -1.47 10.10
CA GLU A 100 0.43 -1.75 10.77
C GLU A 100 1.45 -0.60 10.69
N GLY A 101 1.14 0.48 9.96
CA GLY A 101 2.02 1.63 9.79
C GLY A 101 3.02 1.47 8.63
N ASN A 102 2.80 0.54 7.71
CA ASN A 102 3.62 0.38 6.51
C ASN A 102 3.04 1.18 5.34
N HIS A 103 3.91 1.93 4.66
CA HIS A 103 3.55 2.63 3.44
C HIS A 103 3.43 1.66 2.26
N VAL A 104 2.39 1.83 1.45
CA VAL A 104 2.14 1.06 0.24
C VAL A 104 2.14 2.00 -0.96
N ARG A 105 2.99 1.71 -1.94
CA ARG A 105 3.05 2.45 -3.21
C ARG A 105 2.80 1.50 -4.38
N LEU A 106 1.82 1.84 -5.21
CA LEU A 106 1.50 1.15 -6.46
C LEU A 106 1.74 2.11 -7.64
N SER A 107 2.61 1.73 -8.57
CA SER A 107 2.95 2.55 -9.73
C SER A 107 2.93 1.71 -11.00
N GLY A 108 2.40 2.26 -12.08
CA GLY A 108 2.35 1.61 -13.39
C GLY A 108 1.23 2.15 -14.28
N GLN A 109 1.11 1.64 -15.51
CA GLN A 109 0.04 2.07 -16.42
C GLN A 109 -1.30 1.49 -15.98
N ASP A 110 -2.32 2.35 -15.88
CA ASP A 110 -3.69 2.01 -15.47
C ASP A 110 -3.81 1.25 -14.14
N VAL A 111 -2.86 1.42 -13.21
CA VAL A 111 -2.85 0.68 -11.94
C VAL A 111 -4.00 1.04 -11.02
N GLU A 112 -4.55 2.25 -11.12
CA GLU A 112 -5.70 2.71 -10.31
C GLU A 112 -6.95 1.84 -10.53
N ARG A 113 -7.28 1.58 -11.80
CA ARG A 113 -8.38 0.67 -12.20
C ARG A 113 -7.92 -0.79 -12.23
N GLY A 114 -6.68 -0.99 -12.62
CA GLY A 114 -6.12 -2.25 -13.10
C GLY A 114 -6.42 -2.46 -14.58
N THR A 115 -5.44 -3.02 -15.31
CA THR A 115 -5.57 -3.36 -16.74
C THR A 115 -6.79 -4.24 -17.01
N PHE A 116 -7.05 -5.22 -16.15
CA PHE A 116 -8.21 -6.12 -16.25
C PHE A 116 -9.45 -5.62 -15.49
N SER A 117 -9.50 -4.34 -15.10
CA SER A 117 -10.60 -3.75 -14.33
C SER A 117 -10.95 -4.53 -13.04
N HIS A 118 -9.94 -5.07 -12.36
CA HIS A 118 -10.12 -5.91 -11.18
C HIS A 118 -9.83 -5.17 -9.87
N ARG A 119 -9.11 -4.04 -9.89
CA ARG A 119 -8.63 -3.39 -8.66
C ARG A 119 -9.61 -2.35 -8.16
N HIS A 120 -9.87 -1.34 -8.98
CA HIS A 120 -10.67 -0.16 -8.61
C HIS A 120 -10.21 0.45 -7.28
N ALA A 121 -8.90 0.64 -7.11
CA ALA A 121 -8.31 1.29 -5.94
C ALA A 121 -8.69 2.79 -5.89
N VAL A 122 -8.82 3.41 -7.06
CA VAL A 122 -9.42 4.74 -7.22
C VAL A 122 -10.72 4.59 -7.99
N VAL A 123 -11.76 5.21 -7.48
CA VAL A 123 -13.07 5.29 -8.13
C VAL A 123 -13.32 6.73 -8.53
N HIS A 124 -14.01 6.92 -9.65
CA HIS A 124 -14.38 8.23 -10.18
C HIS A 124 -15.89 8.45 -10.10
N ASP A 125 -16.30 9.63 -9.64
CA ASP A 125 -17.67 10.09 -9.70
C ASP A 125 -18.07 10.40 -11.16
N GLN A 126 -19.23 9.89 -11.61
CA GLN A 126 -19.71 10.12 -12.98
C GLN A 126 -20.25 11.52 -13.23
N THR A 127 -20.55 12.28 -12.18
CA THR A 127 -21.14 13.61 -12.23
C THR A 127 -20.12 14.71 -11.97
N THR A 128 -19.31 14.58 -10.92
CA THR A 128 -18.33 15.62 -10.54
C THR A 128 -16.93 15.35 -11.06
N TRP A 129 -16.64 14.13 -11.51
CA TRP A 129 -15.29 13.65 -11.85
C TRP A 129 -14.32 13.57 -10.67
N ASP A 130 -14.83 13.70 -9.44
CA ASP A 130 -14.02 13.56 -8.24
C ASP A 130 -13.48 12.13 -8.11
N LYS A 131 -12.30 12.03 -7.52
CA LYS A 131 -11.63 10.76 -7.23
C LYS A 131 -11.83 10.41 -5.77
N TYR A 132 -12.12 9.14 -5.52
CA TYR A 132 -12.19 8.59 -4.18
C TYR A 132 -11.33 7.33 -4.09
N CYS A 133 -10.45 7.27 -3.09
CA CYS A 133 -9.65 6.08 -2.79
C CYS A 133 -10.03 5.55 -1.40
N PRO A 134 -10.74 4.41 -1.30
CA PRO A 134 -11.13 3.87 -0.01
C PRO A 134 -9.94 3.50 0.90
N LEU A 135 -8.79 3.18 0.31
CA LEU A 135 -7.57 2.83 1.05
C LEU A 135 -6.95 4.01 1.79
N ASP A 136 -7.33 5.24 1.45
CA ASP A 136 -6.88 6.46 2.16
C ASP A 136 -7.67 6.70 3.46
N HIS A 137 -8.76 5.95 3.67
CA HIS A 137 -9.72 6.14 4.77
C HIS A 137 -9.87 4.89 5.66
N VAL A 138 -8.84 4.05 5.77
CA VAL A 138 -8.87 2.80 6.55
C VAL A 138 -8.77 3.06 8.05
N THR A 139 -7.98 4.06 8.45
CA THR A 139 -7.74 4.40 9.86
C THR A 139 -8.10 5.86 10.17
N MET A 140 -8.48 6.14 11.42
CA MET A 140 -8.73 7.51 11.85
C MET A 140 -7.40 8.28 11.91
N ASN A 141 -7.38 9.50 11.35
CA ASN A 141 -6.16 10.31 11.19
C ASN A 141 -5.04 9.62 10.39
N GLN A 142 -5.42 8.79 9.42
CA GLN A 142 -4.47 8.20 8.48
C GLN A 142 -3.67 9.29 7.76
N ASN A 143 -2.35 9.12 7.69
CA ASN A 143 -1.52 9.99 6.85
C ASN A 143 -1.82 9.68 5.37
N GLU A 144 -2.05 10.72 4.57
CA GLU A 144 -2.33 10.64 3.13
C GLU A 144 -1.22 9.91 2.35
N GLU A 145 0.01 9.89 2.88
CA GLU A 145 1.16 9.21 2.26
C GLU A 145 1.21 7.69 2.54
N MET A 146 0.28 7.15 3.33
CA MET A 146 0.26 5.72 3.68
C MET A 146 -0.07 4.83 2.48
N PHE A 147 -0.93 5.29 1.59
CA PHE A 147 -1.25 4.61 0.35
C PHE A 147 -1.06 5.58 -0.82
N THR A 148 -0.22 5.22 -1.77
CA THR A 148 -0.02 6.03 -2.98
C THR A 148 -0.19 5.16 -4.20
N VAL A 149 -1.20 5.48 -5.01
CA VAL A 149 -1.42 4.85 -6.31
C VAL A 149 -1.19 5.88 -7.40
N SER A 150 -0.34 5.54 -8.37
CA SER A 150 0.10 6.48 -9.40
C SER A 150 0.08 5.81 -10.76
N ASN A 151 -0.83 6.26 -11.63
CA ASN A 151 -0.77 5.90 -13.04
C ASN A 151 0.48 6.53 -13.67
N SER A 152 1.39 5.69 -14.16
CA SER A 152 2.55 6.14 -14.94
C SER A 152 2.11 6.47 -16.37
N VAL A 153 2.67 7.56 -16.91
CA VAL A 153 2.50 7.98 -18.31
C VAL A 153 3.30 7.06 -19.23
#